data_AF-A0A1I4V919-F1
#
_entry.id   AF-A0A1I4V919-F1
#
_cell.length_a   1.000
_cell.length_b   1.000
_cell.length_c   1.000
_cell.angle_alpha   90.00
_cell.angle_beta   90.00
_cell.angle_gamma   90.00
#
_symmetry.space_group_name_H-M   'P 1'
#
loop_
_entity.id
_entity.type
_entity.pdbx_description
1 polymer ?
#
loop_
_entity_poly.entity_id
_entity_poly.type
_entity_poly.pdbx_seq_one_letter_code
_entity_poly.pdbx_strand_id
1 'polypeptide(L)'
;MIGKLVLSVCLGLLLAPAEADAGRLSGERSLNTKPHGLTIVDAPVRAGRQAQRFEVRAGDCGRDSGWDDCATNRERSEFTLGKSFQYGSDQWIGFSVWLPPDFRASSKVNTTVGQIHQRGGPGGTAGGFASFPPLVQLEMRGDRYKATVHVLSGSAANVRDDVKEFTLAPIKAMRGKWTDVVLHLDTASGADLLEVFINGKRQAKLSGFIAFQPKNYYVKYGIYRSFVSRHGGPMPTQVVVIDEVKMGRSLAEVSVDPQRPVD
;
A
#
# COMPACT_ATOMS: atom_id res chain seq x y z
N MET A 1 -57.74 -38.72 -32.11
CA MET A 1 -57.04 -38.95 -30.82
C MET A 1 -55.62 -38.42 -30.95
N ILE A 2 -55.37 -37.30 -30.28
CA ILE A 2 -54.14 -36.81 -29.63
C ILE A 2 -52.76 -37.36 -30.09
N GLY A 3 -51.87 -36.43 -30.44
CA GLY A 3 -50.43 -36.45 -30.12
C GLY A 3 -49.50 -36.73 -31.30
N LYS A 4 -48.37 -36.05 -31.50
CA LYS A 4 -47.52 -35.27 -30.59
C LYS A 4 -46.76 -34.20 -31.39
N LEU A 5 -46.75 -32.97 -30.88
CA LEU A 5 -45.85 -31.91 -31.32
C LEU A 5 -44.49 -32.15 -30.66
N VAL A 6 -43.46 -32.44 -31.46
CA VAL A 6 -42.08 -32.59 -30.95
C VAL A 6 -41.44 -31.21 -30.91
N LEU A 7 -41.40 -30.62 -29.72
CA LEU A 7 -40.68 -29.37 -29.47
C LEU A 7 -39.20 -29.70 -29.24
N SER A 8 -38.36 -29.43 -30.24
CA SER A 8 -36.91 -29.58 -30.12
C SER A 8 -36.35 -28.42 -29.31
N VAL A 9 -36.12 -28.62 -28.02
CA VAL A 9 -35.45 -27.65 -27.15
C VAL A 9 -33.94 -27.79 -27.36
N CYS A 10 -33.36 -26.90 -28.17
CA CYS A 10 -31.91 -26.70 -28.21
C CYS A 10 -31.47 -26.05 -26.90
N LEU A 11 -30.99 -26.87 -25.95
CA LEU A 11 -30.35 -26.40 -24.73
C LEU A 11 -28.95 -25.88 -25.09
N GLY A 12 -28.86 -24.60 -25.43
CA GLY A 12 -27.57 -23.93 -25.57
C GLY A 12 -26.90 -23.83 -24.20
N LEU A 13 -25.85 -24.63 -23.97
CA LEU A 13 -24.92 -24.36 -22.86
C LEU A 13 -24.22 -23.04 -23.16
N LEU A 14 -24.69 -21.96 -22.54
CA LEU A 14 -23.92 -20.74 -22.36
C LEU A 14 -22.81 -21.05 -21.35
N LEU A 15 -21.67 -21.55 -21.85
CA LEU A 15 -20.42 -21.52 -21.11
C LEU A 15 -20.02 -20.05 -21.00
N ALA A 16 -20.39 -19.40 -19.89
CA ALA A 16 -19.75 -18.16 -19.50
C ALA A 16 -18.24 -18.45 -19.41
N PRO A 17 -17.37 -17.65 -20.05
CA PRO A 17 -15.94 -17.83 -19.87
C PRO A 17 -15.66 -17.68 -18.38
N ALA A 18 -14.94 -18.64 -17.80
CA ALA A 18 -14.32 -18.42 -16.50
C ALA A 18 -13.34 -17.26 -16.72
N GLU A 19 -13.73 -16.05 -16.30
CA GLU A 19 -12.82 -14.92 -16.30
C GLU A 19 -11.68 -15.28 -15.37
N ALA A 20 -10.46 -15.37 -15.92
CA ALA A 20 -9.28 -15.71 -15.15
C ALA A 20 -9.00 -14.59 -14.15
N ASP A 21 -8.65 -14.96 -12.92
CA ASP A 21 -8.22 -14.02 -11.89
C ASP A 21 -7.12 -13.10 -12.43
N ALA A 22 -7.11 -11.84 -11.98
CA ALA A 22 -6.11 -10.87 -12.39
C ALA A 22 -4.68 -11.28 -11.98
N GLY A 23 -4.56 -12.18 -11.00
CA GLY A 23 -3.32 -12.69 -10.45
C GLY A 23 -2.67 -11.70 -9.48
N ARG A 24 -2.30 -12.18 -8.29
CA ARG A 24 -1.53 -11.39 -7.32
C ARG A 24 -0.20 -10.94 -7.93
N LEU A 25 0.12 -9.67 -7.72
CA LEU A 25 1.42 -9.12 -8.11
C LEU A 25 2.55 -9.82 -7.31
N SER A 26 3.60 -10.23 -8.03
CA SER A 26 4.77 -10.84 -7.41
C SER A 26 5.63 -9.82 -6.66
N GLY A 27 6.50 -10.31 -5.78
CA GLY A 27 7.40 -9.50 -4.98
C GLY A 27 8.02 -10.31 -3.85
N GLU A 28 8.53 -9.61 -2.85
CA GLU A 28 9.29 -10.22 -1.76
C GLU A 28 9.00 -9.55 -0.41
N ARG A 29 9.19 -10.30 0.68
CA ARG A 29 9.11 -9.75 2.03
C ARG A 29 10.31 -8.83 2.29
N SER A 30 10.05 -7.66 2.88
CA SER A 30 11.09 -6.67 3.18
C SER A 30 11.69 -6.91 4.57
N LEU A 31 12.92 -7.43 4.59
CA LEU A 31 13.79 -7.69 5.75
C LEU A 31 13.29 -8.74 6.76
N ASN A 32 12.13 -8.49 7.39
CA ASN A 32 11.63 -9.34 8.45
C ASN A 32 10.89 -10.55 7.87
N THR A 33 11.38 -11.76 8.17
CA THR A 33 10.84 -13.04 7.69
C THR A 33 10.12 -13.87 8.76
N LYS A 34 9.77 -13.28 9.92
CA LYS A 34 9.00 -14.00 10.97
C LYS A 34 7.75 -14.66 10.37
N PRO A 35 7.43 -15.93 10.72
CA PRO A 35 6.31 -16.66 10.10
C PRO A 35 4.96 -15.97 10.23
N HIS A 36 4.68 -15.34 11.37
CA HIS A 36 3.41 -14.61 11.59
C HIS A 36 3.33 -13.29 10.83
N GLY A 37 4.46 -12.75 10.37
CA GLY A 37 4.51 -11.38 9.86
C GLY A 37 3.76 -11.19 8.54
N LEU A 38 3.66 -12.22 7.72
CA LEU A 38 2.84 -12.25 6.52
C LEU A 38 2.27 -13.66 6.35
N THR A 39 0.95 -13.77 6.37
CA THR A 39 0.22 -15.02 6.14
C THR A 39 -0.88 -14.78 5.10
N ILE A 40 -1.25 -15.83 4.36
CA ILE A 40 -2.46 -15.82 3.55
C ILE A 40 -3.63 -16.30 4.41
N VAL A 41 -4.77 -15.62 4.34
CA VAL A 41 -5.98 -15.94 5.10
C VAL A 41 -7.19 -16.03 4.19
N ASP A 42 -8.16 -16.87 4.55
CA ASP A 42 -9.43 -17.00 3.80
C ASP A 42 -10.53 -16.07 4.36
N ALA A 43 -10.26 -15.35 5.46
CA ALA A 43 -11.12 -14.30 6.01
C ALA A 43 -10.34 -13.34 6.92
N PRO A 44 -10.66 -12.03 6.93
CA PRO A 44 -11.55 -11.34 5.97
C PRO A 44 -10.90 -11.25 4.58
N VAL A 45 -11.73 -11.22 3.54
CA VAL A 45 -11.34 -11.09 2.11
C VAL A 45 -12.15 -9.95 1.47
N ARG A 46 -11.53 -9.14 0.61
CA ARG A 46 -12.19 -8.00 -0.05
C ARG A 46 -12.94 -8.45 -1.29
N ALA A 47 -12.29 -9.30 -2.10
CA ALA A 47 -12.80 -9.94 -3.30
C ALA A 47 -11.97 -11.22 -3.53
N GLY A 48 -12.50 -12.19 -4.28
CA GLY A 48 -11.82 -13.47 -4.46
C GLY A 48 -11.94 -14.37 -3.23
N ARG A 49 -10.90 -15.14 -2.93
CA ARG A 49 -10.93 -16.21 -1.93
C ARG A 49 -10.00 -15.98 -0.76
N GLN A 50 -8.96 -15.18 -0.94
CA GLN A 50 -7.88 -15.06 0.03
C GLN A 50 -7.35 -13.63 0.14
N ALA A 51 -6.78 -13.26 1.29
CA ALA A 51 -6.14 -11.97 1.49
C ALA A 51 -4.79 -12.10 2.22
N GLN A 52 -3.99 -11.03 2.20
CA GLN A 52 -2.69 -10.99 2.86
C GLN A 52 -2.83 -10.34 4.24
N ARG A 53 -2.60 -11.13 5.29
CA ARG A 53 -2.59 -10.65 6.68
C ARG A 53 -1.16 -10.32 7.09
N PHE A 54 -0.95 -9.09 7.52
CA PHE A 54 0.30 -8.62 8.10
C PHE A 54 0.17 -8.45 9.61
N GLU A 55 1.17 -8.91 10.35
CA GLU A 55 1.24 -8.77 11.81
C GLU A 55 2.62 -8.29 12.23
N VAL A 56 2.68 -7.31 13.12
CA VAL A 56 3.94 -6.85 13.73
C VAL A 56 3.75 -6.77 15.24
N ARG A 57 4.55 -7.54 15.95
CA ARG A 57 4.68 -7.57 17.42
C ARG A 57 5.83 -6.67 17.85
N ALA A 58 5.85 -6.30 19.13
CA ALA A 58 7.01 -5.63 19.70
C ALA A 58 8.28 -6.48 19.49
N GLY A 59 9.36 -5.87 19.03
CA GLY A 59 10.63 -6.49 18.67
C GLY A 59 10.70 -7.06 17.25
N ASP A 60 9.63 -7.01 16.45
CA ASP A 60 9.64 -7.55 15.08
C ASP A 60 10.39 -6.61 14.11
N CYS A 61 11.71 -6.69 14.15
CA CYS A 61 12.65 -5.99 13.28
C CYS A 61 13.43 -6.97 12.39
N GLY A 62 14.01 -6.48 11.30
CA GLY A 62 14.85 -7.24 10.39
C GLY A 62 16.13 -6.50 10.03
N ARG A 63 17.12 -7.22 9.49
CA ARG A 63 18.36 -6.64 9.00
C ARG A 63 18.78 -7.26 7.68
N ASP A 64 19.48 -6.48 6.86
CA ASP A 64 20.28 -6.96 5.74
C ASP A 64 21.71 -6.39 5.82
N SER A 65 22.47 -6.41 4.72
CA SER A 65 23.85 -5.91 4.66
C SER A 65 23.96 -4.38 4.69
N GLY A 66 22.90 -3.64 4.37
CA GLY A 66 22.90 -2.18 4.28
C GLY A 66 21.99 -1.49 5.30
N TRP A 67 21.13 -2.23 6.01
CA TRP A 67 20.13 -1.69 6.91
C TRP A 67 19.83 -2.62 8.09
N ASP A 68 19.62 -2.04 9.26
CA ASP A 68 19.24 -2.76 10.48
C ASP A 68 18.09 -2.03 11.19
N ASP A 69 16.87 -2.56 11.09
CA ASP A 69 15.71 -1.98 11.77
C ASP A 69 15.87 -2.04 13.29
N CYS A 70 16.48 -3.11 13.80
CA CYS A 70 16.65 -3.33 15.24
C CYS A 70 17.57 -2.27 15.85
N ALA A 71 18.71 -2.02 15.19
CA ALA A 71 19.67 -0.99 15.62
C ALA A 71 19.13 0.43 15.42
N THR A 72 18.13 0.62 14.56
CA THR A 72 17.64 1.94 14.18
C THR A 72 16.19 2.19 14.63
N ASN A 73 15.74 1.48 15.66
CA ASN A 73 14.46 1.73 16.35
C ASN A 73 13.22 1.61 15.43
N ARG A 74 13.20 0.55 14.62
CA ARG A 74 12.14 0.26 13.64
C ARG A 74 11.65 -1.18 13.79
N GLU A 75 10.40 -1.40 13.40
CA GLU A 75 9.78 -2.71 13.34
C GLU A 75 8.96 -2.80 12.04
N ARG A 76 8.94 -3.98 11.41
CA ARG A 76 8.23 -4.16 10.14
C ARG A 76 7.80 -5.57 9.85
N SER A 77 6.78 -5.66 9.03
CA SER A 77 6.53 -6.76 8.10
C SER A 77 5.89 -6.14 6.87
N GLU A 78 6.65 -6.01 5.79
CA GLU A 78 6.19 -5.42 4.53
C GLU A 78 6.48 -6.35 3.36
N PHE A 79 5.76 -6.13 2.28
CA PHE A 79 5.97 -6.75 0.99
C PHE A 79 6.35 -5.68 -0.03
N THR A 80 7.47 -5.86 -0.71
CA THR A 80 7.92 -5.01 -1.81
C THR A 80 7.42 -5.64 -3.11
N LEU A 81 6.68 -4.88 -3.91
CA LEU A 81 6.28 -5.35 -5.25
C LEU A 81 7.52 -5.47 -6.15
N GLY A 82 7.61 -6.57 -6.90
CA GLY A 82 8.66 -6.77 -7.89
C GLY A 82 8.53 -5.82 -9.09
N LYS A 83 7.31 -5.36 -9.37
CA LYS A 83 7.04 -4.35 -10.40
C LYS A 83 7.43 -2.96 -9.90
N SER A 84 8.26 -2.27 -10.67
CA SER A 84 8.59 -0.84 -10.51
C SER A 84 8.09 -0.06 -11.73
N PHE A 85 8.05 1.27 -11.62
CA PHE A 85 7.67 2.16 -12.71
C PHE A 85 8.63 3.35 -12.79
N GLN A 86 8.96 3.81 -13.99
CA GLN A 86 9.96 4.87 -14.18
C GLN A 86 9.38 6.24 -13.81
N TYR A 87 10.28 7.19 -13.52
CA TYR A 87 9.93 8.61 -13.66
C TYR A 87 9.51 8.91 -15.10
N GLY A 88 8.58 9.85 -15.30
CA GLY A 88 7.99 10.11 -16.61
C GLY A 88 6.81 9.20 -16.95
N SER A 89 6.15 8.60 -15.94
CA SER A 89 5.01 7.71 -16.15
C SER A 89 3.76 8.19 -15.41
N ASP A 90 2.59 7.85 -15.97
CA ASP A 90 1.27 7.92 -15.33
C ASP A 90 0.97 6.56 -14.72
N GLN A 91 0.99 6.48 -13.38
CA GLN A 91 0.84 5.24 -12.64
C GLN A 91 -0.30 5.31 -11.62
N TRP A 92 -1.20 4.34 -11.73
CA TRP A 92 -2.27 4.10 -10.77
C TRP A 92 -1.93 2.88 -9.92
N ILE A 93 -2.17 2.97 -8.61
CA ILE A 93 -1.96 1.89 -7.64
C ILE A 93 -3.21 1.79 -6.77
N GLY A 94 -3.81 0.61 -6.69
CA GLY A 94 -4.98 0.33 -5.88
C GLY A 94 -4.71 -0.79 -4.90
N PHE A 95 -5.29 -0.71 -3.70
CA PHE A 95 -5.33 -1.80 -2.73
C PHE A 95 -6.42 -1.53 -1.70
N SER A 96 -6.81 -2.57 -0.97
CA SER A 96 -7.82 -2.47 0.08
C SER A 96 -7.20 -2.80 1.43
N VAL A 97 -7.60 -2.07 2.47
CA VAL A 97 -7.13 -2.25 3.84
C VAL A 97 -8.30 -2.57 4.75
N TRP A 98 -8.21 -3.67 5.48
CA TRP A 98 -9.12 -4.00 6.57
C TRP A 98 -8.39 -3.92 7.90
N LEU A 99 -9.03 -3.25 8.87
CA LEU A 99 -8.53 -3.13 10.23
C LEU A 99 -9.41 -3.95 11.18
N PRO A 100 -8.83 -4.74 12.11
CA PRO A 100 -9.58 -5.36 13.19
C PRO A 100 -10.47 -4.36 13.95
N PRO A 101 -11.66 -4.77 14.43
CA PRO A 101 -12.54 -3.89 15.22
C PRO A 101 -11.85 -3.25 16.43
N ASP A 102 -10.84 -3.91 17.00
CA ASP A 102 -10.06 -3.49 18.16
C ASP A 102 -8.71 -2.83 17.78
N PHE A 103 -8.44 -2.59 16.50
CA PHE A 103 -7.15 -2.05 16.03
C PHE A 103 -6.79 -0.73 16.73
N ARG A 104 -5.58 -0.66 17.31
CA ARG A 104 -5.06 0.53 18.00
C ARG A 104 -3.82 1.07 17.29
N ALA A 105 -3.88 2.34 16.89
CA ALA A 105 -2.70 3.09 16.49
C ALA A 105 -2.12 3.86 17.68
N SER A 106 -0.80 4.01 17.71
CA SER A 106 -0.11 4.87 18.68
C SER A 106 -0.41 6.34 18.38
N SER A 107 -0.55 7.18 19.41
CA SER A 107 -0.65 8.64 19.23
C SER A 107 0.71 9.30 18.98
N LYS A 108 1.82 8.56 19.16
CA LYS A 108 3.20 9.07 19.10
C LYS A 108 4.06 8.44 18.00
N VAL A 109 3.64 7.30 17.46
CA VAL A 109 4.38 6.52 16.45
C VAL A 109 3.48 6.34 15.24
N ASN A 110 4.03 6.55 14.04
CA ASN A 110 3.34 6.27 12.79
C ASN A 110 3.41 4.78 12.48
N THR A 111 2.29 4.21 12.03
CA THR A 111 2.23 2.90 11.40
C THR A 111 1.95 3.10 9.91
N THR A 112 2.97 2.94 9.05
CA THR A 112 2.84 2.96 7.59
C THR A 112 2.24 1.65 7.10
N VAL A 113 1.21 1.73 6.25
CA VAL A 113 0.55 0.56 5.64
C VAL A 113 0.74 0.43 4.12
N GLY A 114 1.16 1.51 3.48
CA GLY A 114 1.51 1.56 2.07
C GLY A 114 2.48 2.71 1.82
N GLN A 115 3.38 2.53 0.87
CA GLN A 115 4.36 3.56 0.51
C GLN A 115 4.78 3.47 -0.95
N ILE A 116 5.00 4.63 -1.57
CA ILE A 116 5.73 4.76 -2.83
C ILE A 116 7.13 5.22 -2.46
N HIS A 117 8.12 4.41 -2.82
CA HIS A 117 9.52 4.69 -2.58
C HIS A 117 10.22 4.92 -3.92
N GLN A 118 11.37 5.59 -3.88
CA GLN A 118 12.13 5.96 -5.08
C GLN A 118 13.56 5.41 -5.05
N ARG A 119 14.14 5.20 -6.25
CA ARG A 119 15.57 4.88 -6.44
C ARG A 119 16.21 5.87 -7.40
N GLY A 120 17.47 6.22 -7.16
CA GLY A 120 18.19 7.20 -7.97
C GLY A 120 17.74 8.64 -7.74
N GLY A 121 16.98 8.90 -6.67
CA GLY A 121 16.76 10.25 -6.15
C GLY A 121 17.99 10.78 -5.40
N PRO A 122 17.91 11.99 -4.84
CA PRO A 122 19.06 12.63 -4.21
C PRO A 122 19.42 11.86 -2.94
N GLY A 123 20.73 11.67 -2.73
CA GLY A 123 21.26 11.05 -1.52
C GLY A 123 21.54 12.09 -0.43
N GLY A 124 21.72 11.64 0.80
CA GLY A 124 22.09 12.49 1.92
C GLY A 124 22.19 11.70 3.20
N THR A 125 22.48 12.36 4.32
CA THR A 125 22.43 11.74 5.64
C THR A 125 21.43 12.44 6.55
N ALA A 126 20.73 11.66 7.38
CA ALA A 126 19.88 12.16 8.46
C ALA A 126 20.36 11.53 9.77
N GLY A 127 20.84 12.36 10.70
CA GLY A 127 21.42 11.88 11.97
C GLY A 127 22.62 10.95 11.80
N GLY A 128 23.40 11.10 10.72
CA GLY A 128 24.58 10.28 10.42
C GLY A 128 24.33 9.03 9.57
N PHE A 129 23.08 8.74 9.20
CA PHE A 129 22.71 7.58 8.37
C PHE A 129 22.26 8.00 6.98
N ALA A 130 22.55 7.21 5.96
CA ALA A 130 22.04 7.46 4.61
C ALA A 130 20.51 7.58 4.62
N SER A 131 20.00 8.71 4.14
CA SER A 131 18.58 9.01 4.09
C SER A 131 18.05 8.70 2.70
N PHE A 132 17.18 7.69 2.61
CA PHE A 132 16.41 7.36 1.42
C PHE A 132 14.92 7.46 1.79
N PRO A 133 14.36 8.67 1.88
CA PRO A 133 12.96 8.80 2.29
C PRO A 133 12.04 8.20 1.20
N PRO A 134 10.94 7.54 1.59
CA PRO A 134 9.84 7.28 0.67
C PRO A 134 9.33 8.60 0.07
N LEU A 135 8.76 8.55 -1.14
CA LEU A 135 8.08 9.72 -1.71
C LEU A 135 6.74 9.97 -0.98
N VAL A 136 5.98 8.91 -0.75
CA VAL A 136 4.67 8.93 -0.11
C VAL A 136 4.57 7.80 0.90
N GLN A 137 4.08 8.10 2.09
CA GLN A 137 3.71 7.10 3.10
C GLN A 137 2.24 7.27 3.48
N LEU A 138 1.51 6.17 3.52
CA LEU A 138 0.14 6.11 4.02
C LEU A 138 0.18 5.61 5.46
N GLU A 139 -0.06 6.49 6.42
CA GLU A 139 0.29 6.30 7.82
C GLU A 139 -0.93 6.41 8.76
N MET A 140 -0.92 5.59 9.80
CA MET A 140 -1.88 5.61 10.90
C MET A 140 -1.22 6.15 12.16
N ARG A 141 -1.82 7.18 12.78
CA ARG A 141 -1.38 7.75 14.07
C ARG A 141 -2.56 8.37 14.83
N GLY A 142 -2.76 7.96 16.08
CA GLY A 142 -3.93 8.33 16.87
C GLY A 142 -5.21 7.80 16.22
N ASP A 143 -6.15 8.68 15.89
CA ASP A 143 -7.35 8.34 15.09
C ASP A 143 -7.21 8.76 13.62
N ARG A 144 -6.01 9.12 13.13
CA ARG A 144 -5.83 9.62 11.76
C ARG A 144 -5.17 8.58 10.86
N TYR A 145 -5.82 8.28 9.74
CA TYR A 145 -5.16 7.73 8.55
C TYR A 145 -4.82 8.90 7.62
N LYS A 146 -3.55 9.03 7.25
CA LYS A 146 -3.02 10.19 6.50
C LYS A 146 -2.08 9.77 5.38
N ALA A 147 -1.95 10.60 4.36
CA ALA A 147 -0.83 10.58 3.44
C ALA A 147 0.23 11.58 3.92
N THR A 148 1.46 11.13 4.11
CA THR A 148 2.64 11.95 4.35
C THR A 148 3.48 11.94 3.08
N VAL A 149 3.65 13.10 2.47
CA VAL A 149 4.40 13.27 1.22
C VAL A 149 5.69 14.02 1.51
N HIS A 150 6.82 13.43 1.15
CA HIS A 150 8.14 14.03 1.31
C HIS A 150 8.42 14.97 0.14
N VAL A 151 8.58 16.26 0.44
CA VAL A 151 8.85 17.33 -0.50
C VAL A 151 10.30 17.74 -0.32
N LEU A 152 11.16 17.14 -1.13
CA LEU A 152 12.60 17.35 -1.04
C LEU A 152 12.99 18.68 -1.69
N SER A 153 13.85 19.45 -1.03
CA SER A 153 14.41 20.71 -1.53
C SER A 153 15.90 20.84 -1.20
N GLY A 154 16.53 21.96 -1.56
CA GLY A 154 17.97 22.17 -1.35
C GLY A 154 18.82 21.67 -2.52
N SER A 155 20.05 21.22 -2.24
CA SER A 155 20.95 20.67 -3.26
C SER A 155 21.07 19.15 -3.11
N ALA A 156 21.55 18.46 -4.16
CA ALA A 156 21.74 17.02 -4.11
C ALA A 156 22.74 16.54 -3.02
N ALA A 157 23.61 17.43 -2.54
CA ALA A 157 24.54 17.14 -1.44
C ALA A 157 24.03 17.61 -0.06
N ASN A 158 22.95 18.39 -0.02
CA ASN A 158 22.36 18.92 1.21
C ASN A 158 20.84 19.01 1.04
N VAL A 159 20.21 17.84 0.97
CA VAL A 159 18.77 17.70 0.80
C VAL A 159 18.06 18.11 2.09
N ARG A 160 17.05 18.95 1.96
CA ARG A 160 16.07 19.24 3.00
C ARG A 160 14.81 18.42 2.72
N ASP A 161 14.26 17.83 3.75
CA ASP A 161 13.05 17.02 3.67
C ASP A 161 11.93 17.71 4.45
N ASP A 162 11.05 18.39 3.72
CA ASP A 162 9.81 18.92 4.25
C ASP A 162 8.68 17.90 4.03
N VAL A 163 7.67 17.91 4.90
CA VAL A 163 6.53 16.99 4.77
C VAL A 163 5.22 17.73 4.54
N LYS A 164 4.42 17.24 3.59
CA LYS A 164 3.01 17.63 3.45
C LYS A 164 2.13 16.48 3.92
N GLU A 165 1.28 16.75 4.91
CA GLU A 165 0.33 15.77 5.44
C GLU A 165 -1.10 16.05 4.96
N PHE A 166 -1.79 15.00 4.52
CA PHE A 166 -3.21 15.05 4.17
C PHE A 166 -3.97 14.02 5.02
N THR A 167 -4.98 14.46 5.76
CA THR A 167 -5.86 13.52 6.48
C THR A 167 -6.79 12.84 5.47
N LEU A 168 -6.78 11.51 5.44
CA LEU A 168 -7.53 10.70 4.46
C LEU A 168 -8.84 10.17 5.05
N ALA A 169 -8.78 9.64 6.27
CA ALA A 169 -9.93 9.12 7.00
C ALA A 169 -9.63 9.02 8.50
N PRO A 170 -10.66 9.00 9.36
CA PRO A 170 -10.47 8.62 10.75
C PRO A 170 -10.39 7.09 10.89
N ILE A 171 -9.43 6.58 11.67
CA ILE A 171 -9.17 5.13 11.84
C ILE A 171 -10.40 4.42 12.40
N LYS A 172 -11.13 5.04 13.34
CA LYS A 172 -12.40 4.49 13.85
C LYS A 172 -13.42 4.20 12.74
N ALA A 173 -13.37 4.94 11.63
CA ALA A 173 -14.25 4.72 10.49
C ALA A 173 -13.69 3.70 9.49
N MET A 174 -12.54 3.07 9.75
CA MET A 174 -11.96 1.98 8.97
C MET A 174 -12.05 0.63 9.68
N ARG A 175 -12.19 0.63 11.02
CA ARG A 175 -12.27 -0.60 11.83
C ARG A 175 -13.45 -1.48 11.44
N GLY A 176 -13.20 -2.79 11.37
CA GLY A 176 -14.19 -3.83 11.10
C GLY A 176 -14.67 -3.88 9.65
N LYS A 177 -14.11 -3.10 8.74
CA LYS A 177 -14.52 -3.06 7.32
C LYS A 177 -13.37 -2.74 6.38
N TRP A 178 -13.59 -3.02 5.12
CA TRP A 178 -12.64 -2.69 4.06
C TRP A 178 -12.64 -1.19 3.77
N THR A 179 -11.45 -0.66 3.50
CA THR A 179 -11.22 0.69 3.00
C THR A 179 -10.42 0.59 1.72
N ASP A 180 -11.01 1.00 0.61
CA ASP A 180 -10.39 0.95 -0.71
C ASP A 180 -9.52 2.20 -0.88
N VAL A 181 -8.25 2.02 -1.18
CA VAL A 181 -7.24 3.08 -1.32
C VAL A 181 -6.69 3.07 -2.74
N VAL A 182 -6.70 4.23 -3.39
CA VAL A 182 -6.07 4.40 -4.70
C VAL A 182 -5.11 5.58 -4.66
N LEU A 183 -3.89 5.38 -5.15
CA LEU A 183 -2.95 6.45 -5.46
C LEU A 183 -2.83 6.60 -6.97
N HIS A 184 -2.80 7.85 -7.42
CA HIS A 184 -2.43 8.24 -8.78
C HIS A 184 -1.19 9.10 -8.70
N LEU A 185 -0.11 8.65 -9.33
CA LEU A 185 1.14 9.39 -9.45
C LEU A 185 1.43 9.58 -10.94
N ASP A 186 1.20 10.79 -11.44
CA ASP A 186 1.57 11.21 -12.80
C ASP A 186 2.83 12.05 -12.75
N THR A 187 3.86 11.57 -13.44
CA THR A 187 5.13 12.26 -13.66
C THR A 187 5.46 12.41 -15.14
N ALA A 188 4.55 12.01 -16.03
CA ALA A 188 4.74 12.02 -17.48
C ALA A 188 4.45 13.39 -18.11
N SER A 189 3.52 14.16 -17.54
CA SER A 189 3.01 15.37 -18.18
C SER A 189 2.94 16.56 -17.22
N GLY A 190 3.36 17.74 -17.71
CA GLY A 190 3.25 18.99 -16.97
C GLY A 190 3.97 18.99 -15.62
N ALA A 191 3.36 19.63 -14.62
CA ALA A 191 3.80 19.50 -13.23
C ALA A 191 3.37 18.13 -12.70
N ASP A 192 4.26 17.44 -12.00
CA ASP A 192 3.97 16.16 -11.36
C ASP A 192 2.70 16.26 -10.50
N LEU A 193 1.95 15.16 -10.40
CA LEU A 193 0.65 15.10 -9.72
C LEU A 193 0.58 13.84 -8.85
N LEU A 194 0.21 14.04 -7.59
CA LEU A 194 -0.21 12.99 -6.69
C LEU A 194 -1.68 13.20 -6.32
N GLU A 195 -2.49 12.16 -6.45
CA GLU A 195 -3.84 12.09 -5.90
C GLU A 195 -4.00 10.84 -5.04
N VAL A 196 -4.79 10.97 -3.96
CA VAL A 196 -5.13 9.83 -3.10
C VAL A 196 -6.65 9.79 -2.93
N PHE A 197 -7.23 8.63 -3.21
CA PHE A 197 -8.65 8.35 -3.10
C PHE A 197 -8.90 7.34 -1.99
N ILE A 198 -9.97 7.57 -1.22
CA ILE A 198 -10.49 6.66 -0.21
C ILE A 198 -11.94 6.35 -0.56
N ASN A 199 -12.26 5.06 -0.74
CA ASN A 199 -13.60 4.59 -1.10
C ASN A 199 -14.18 5.36 -2.30
N GLY A 200 -13.37 5.52 -3.35
CA GLY A 200 -13.73 6.22 -4.60
C GLY A 200 -13.76 7.75 -4.51
N LYS A 201 -13.52 8.36 -3.34
CA LYS A 201 -13.51 9.82 -3.17
C LYS A 201 -12.09 10.35 -3.03
N ARG A 202 -11.71 11.35 -3.82
CA ARG A 202 -10.40 12.01 -3.72
C ARG A 202 -10.29 12.77 -2.40
N GLN A 203 -9.31 12.42 -1.58
CA GLN A 203 -9.02 13.03 -0.28
C GLN A 203 -7.77 13.92 -0.31
N ALA A 204 -6.83 13.64 -1.21
CA ALA A 204 -5.62 14.44 -1.36
C ALA A 204 -5.34 14.73 -2.84
N LYS A 205 -4.78 15.90 -3.10
CA LYS A 205 -4.20 16.31 -4.38
C LYS A 205 -3.00 17.20 -4.10
N LEU A 206 -1.87 16.91 -4.73
CA LEU A 206 -0.65 17.71 -4.66
C LEU A 206 -0.01 17.73 -6.05
N SER A 207 0.48 18.89 -6.48
CA SER A 207 1.18 19.02 -7.75
C SER A 207 2.50 19.78 -7.60
N GLY A 208 3.46 19.52 -8.50
CA GLY A 208 4.73 20.23 -8.59
C GLY A 208 5.60 20.08 -7.34
N PHE A 209 5.66 18.88 -6.77
CA PHE A 209 6.36 18.60 -5.52
C PHE A 209 7.65 17.80 -5.69
N ILE A 210 7.92 17.26 -6.89
CA ILE A 210 9.11 16.46 -7.17
C ILE A 210 10.23 17.35 -7.70
N ALA A 211 11.08 17.86 -6.79
CA ALA A 211 12.23 18.67 -7.17
C ALA A 211 13.42 17.84 -7.70
N PHE A 212 13.56 16.60 -7.22
CA PHE A 212 14.64 15.71 -7.60
C PHE A 212 14.09 14.45 -8.26
N GLN A 213 14.28 14.35 -9.57
CA GLN A 213 13.74 13.27 -10.38
C GLN A 213 14.50 11.96 -10.09
N PRO A 214 13.82 10.92 -9.57
CA PRO A 214 14.44 9.62 -9.40
C PRO A 214 14.50 8.87 -10.73
N LYS A 215 15.22 7.74 -10.75
CA LYS A 215 15.19 6.80 -11.88
C LYS A 215 13.83 6.11 -11.96
N ASN A 216 13.40 5.53 -10.83
CA ASN A 216 12.16 4.79 -10.75
C ASN A 216 11.54 4.83 -9.36
N TYR A 217 10.30 4.37 -9.31
CA TYR A 217 9.49 4.20 -8.14
C TYR A 217 9.15 2.72 -7.93
N TYR A 218 8.99 2.34 -6.69
CA TYR A 218 8.56 1.01 -6.30
C TYR A 218 7.60 1.10 -5.10
N VAL A 219 6.70 0.13 -5.00
CA VAL A 219 5.64 0.13 -4.00
C VAL A 219 5.95 -0.90 -2.92
N LYS A 220 5.69 -0.52 -1.67
CA LYS A 220 5.63 -1.46 -0.57
C LYS A 220 4.31 -1.32 0.17
N TYR A 221 3.82 -2.41 0.73
CA TYR A 221 2.64 -2.42 1.59
C TYR A 221 2.83 -3.42 2.74
N GLY A 222 2.06 -3.29 3.80
CA GLY A 222 2.15 -4.12 5.00
C GLY A 222 2.09 -3.29 6.27
N ILE A 223 3.05 -3.48 7.18
CA ILE A 223 3.19 -2.69 8.39
C ILE A 223 4.66 -2.29 8.54
N TYR A 224 4.93 -0.99 8.60
CA TYR A 224 6.22 -0.44 9.01
C TYR A 224 6.01 0.66 10.06
N ARG A 225 6.80 0.62 11.13
CA ARG A 225 6.75 1.61 12.19
C ARG A 225 8.17 2.02 12.59
N SER A 226 8.41 3.32 12.62
CA SER A 226 9.70 3.93 12.92
C SER A 226 9.63 4.74 14.21
N PHE A 227 10.78 4.85 14.88
CA PHE A 227 10.89 5.57 16.16
C PHE A 227 9.98 4.99 17.24
N VAL A 228 9.89 3.65 17.30
CA VAL A 228 8.98 2.90 18.18
C VAL A 228 9.19 3.18 19.67
N SER A 229 10.39 3.63 20.07
CA SER A 229 10.68 4.08 21.44
C SER A 229 9.82 5.27 21.88
N ARG A 230 9.34 6.10 20.94
CA ARG A 230 8.45 7.25 21.22
C ARG A 230 7.09 6.84 21.78
N HIS A 231 6.68 5.57 21.65
CA HIS A 231 5.42 5.10 22.21
C HIS A 231 5.37 5.23 23.74
N GLY A 232 6.52 5.11 24.43
CA GLY A 232 6.61 5.08 25.90
C GLY A 232 6.58 3.67 26.50
N GLY A 233 6.62 2.64 25.66
CA GLY A 233 6.64 1.22 26.00
C GLY A 233 6.69 0.39 24.71
N PRO A 234 6.61 -0.94 24.80
CA PRO A 234 6.48 -1.80 23.62
C PRO A 234 5.27 -1.40 22.79
N MET A 235 5.43 -1.27 21.47
CA MET A 235 4.30 -1.04 20.58
C MET A 235 3.33 -2.23 20.65
N PRO A 236 2.00 -2.01 20.69
CA PRO A 236 1.03 -3.10 20.69
C PRO A 236 1.18 -3.93 19.42
N THR A 237 0.79 -5.20 19.48
CA THR A 237 0.65 -6.00 18.26
C THR A 237 -0.36 -5.32 17.34
N GLN A 238 0.06 -5.09 16.10
CA GLN A 238 -0.78 -4.51 15.06
C GLN A 238 -0.99 -5.54 13.97
N VAL A 239 -2.23 -5.64 13.53
CA VAL A 239 -2.64 -6.52 12.42
C VAL A 239 -3.38 -5.66 11.41
N VAL A 240 -3.03 -5.82 10.14
CA VAL A 240 -3.80 -5.29 9.01
C VAL A 240 -3.99 -6.41 8.01
N VAL A 241 -5.13 -6.43 7.34
CA VAL A 241 -5.35 -7.32 6.19
C VAL A 241 -5.39 -6.45 4.95
N ILE A 242 -4.57 -6.81 3.96
CA ILE A 242 -4.45 -6.09 2.69
C ILE A 242 -4.84 -7.04 1.58
N ASP A 243 -5.60 -6.52 0.63
CA ASP A 243 -6.14 -7.28 -0.48
C ASP A 243 -6.24 -6.41 -1.74
N GLU A 244 -6.49 -7.04 -2.90
CA GLU A 244 -6.74 -6.37 -4.17
C GLU A 244 -5.63 -5.38 -4.58
N VAL A 245 -4.36 -5.75 -4.32
CA VAL A 245 -3.20 -4.92 -4.70
C VAL A 245 -3.01 -4.96 -6.22
N LYS A 246 -3.29 -3.84 -6.88
CA LYS A 246 -3.28 -3.68 -8.34
C LYS A 246 -2.41 -2.49 -8.76
N MET A 247 -1.81 -2.61 -9.95
CA MET A 247 -1.07 -1.52 -10.62
C MET A 247 -1.48 -1.42 -12.08
N GLY A 248 -1.93 -0.25 -12.51
CA GLY A 248 -2.47 -0.02 -13.85
C GLY A 248 -2.20 1.39 -14.38
N ARG A 249 -2.88 1.76 -15.47
CA ARG A 249 -2.78 3.06 -16.14
C ARG A 249 -4.06 3.89 -16.04
N SER A 250 -5.04 3.42 -15.28
CA SER A 250 -6.29 4.15 -15.04
C SER A 250 -6.89 3.77 -13.68
N LEU A 251 -7.79 4.62 -13.17
CA LEU A 251 -8.57 4.33 -11.97
C LEU A 251 -9.36 3.03 -12.11
N ALA A 252 -9.92 2.75 -13.28
CA ALA A 252 -10.73 1.55 -13.53
C ALA A 252 -9.91 0.26 -13.39
N GLU A 253 -8.67 0.24 -13.90
CA GLU A 253 -7.79 -0.94 -13.82
C GLU A 253 -7.37 -1.31 -12.40
N VAL A 254 -7.33 -0.33 -11.49
CA VAL A 254 -6.87 -0.53 -10.11
C VAL A 254 -7.99 -0.51 -9.07
N SER A 255 -9.22 -0.23 -9.50
CA SER A 255 -10.38 -0.33 -8.63
C SER A 255 -10.68 -1.79 -8.30
N VAL A 256 -11.29 -2.02 -7.15
CA VAL A 256 -11.76 -3.36 -6.78
C VAL A 256 -12.86 -3.78 -7.74
N ASP A 257 -12.70 -4.97 -8.30
CA ASP A 257 -13.67 -5.59 -9.21
C ASP A 257 -13.95 -7.02 -8.71
N PRO A 258 -15.09 -7.27 -8.07
CA PRO A 258 -15.44 -8.60 -7.59
C PRO A 258 -15.55 -9.66 -8.68
N GLN A 259 -15.71 -9.28 -9.95
CA GLN A 259 -15.71 -10.23 -11.08
C GLN A 259 -14.29 -10.57 -11.53
N ARG A 260 -13.31 -9.72 -11.23
CA ARG A 260 -11.90 -9.93 -11.58
C ARG A 260 -10.99 -9.71 -10.36
N PRO A 261 -11.11 -10.56 -9.33
CA PRO A 261 -10.26 -10.50 -8.15
C PRO A 261 -8.82 -10.88 -8.49
N VAL A 262 -7.91 -10.69 -7.54
CA VAL A 262 -6.50 -11.10 -7.70
C VAL A 262 -6.25 -12.59 -7.46
N ASP A 263 -7.23 -13.36 -6.95
CA ASP A 263 -7.17 -14.81 -6.66
C ASP A 263 -8.52 -15.52 -6.53
#